data_AF-A0A846E1L2-F1
#
_entry.id   AF-A0A846E1L2-F1
#
_cell.length_a   1.000
_cell.length_b   1.000
_cell.length_c   1.000
_cell.angle_alpha   90.00
_cell.angle_beta   90.00
_cell.angle_gamma   90.00
#
_symmetry.space_group_name_H-M   'P 1'
#
loop_
_entity.id
_entity.type
_entity.pdbx_description
1 polymer ?
#
loop_
_entity_poly.entity_id
_entity_poly.type
_entity_poly.pdbx_seq_one_letter_code
_entity_poly.pdbx_strand_id
1 'polypeptide(L)'
;MSVFCLNLGHLRPKSERDDSGKQLEVAIRNTKGMSTSLSIEGLPPFRKPAAFGGTGKDSLWQIEDIHITGDLEAVQDSATHVSIMPKVTMLLEQYEG
;
A
#
# COMPACT_ATOMS: atom_id res chain seq x y z
N MET A 1 -9.29 -4.46 -2.94
CA MET A 1 -8.25 -4.39 -3.98
C MET A 1 -8.88 -3.95 -5.28
N SER A 2 -8.30 -3.00 -6.00
CA SER A 2 -8.71 -2.73 -7.39
C SER A 2 -7.62 -3.30 -8.28
N VAL A 3 -7.83 -4.53 -8.76
CA VAL A 3 -6.94 -5.19 -9.71
C VAL A 3 -7.22 -4.56 -11.07
N PHE A 4 -6.21 -3.92 -11.66
CA PHE A 4 -6.29 -3.40 -13.01
C PHE A 4 -5.45 -4.28 -13.92
N CYS A 5 -6.05 -4.79 -15.00
CA CYS A 5 -5.34 -5.50 -16.06
C CYS A 5 -4.52 -4.48 -16.88
N LEU A 6 -3.22 -4.39 -16.62
CA LEU A 6 -2.29 -3.68 -17.48
C LEU A 6 -1.61 -4.68 -18.41
N ASN A 7 -1.74 -4.48 -19.72
CA ASN A 7 -0.88 -5.15 -20.69
C ASN A 7 0.56 -4.70 -20.43
N LEU A 8 1.44 -5.65 -20.14
CA LEU A 8 2.89 -5.50 -19.87
C LEU A 8 3.62 -4.53 -20.81
N GLY A 9 3.11 -4.33 -22.02
CA GLY A 9 3.71 -3.44 -23.00
C GLY A 9 3.86 -1.99 -22.52
N HIS A 10 3.03 -1.48 -21.61
CA HIS A 10 3.12 -0.06 -21.21
C HIS A 10 4.13 0.25 -20.09
N LEU A 11 4.68 -0.77 -19.43
CA LEU A 11 5.75 -0.61 -18.42
C LEU A 11 7.15 -0.79 -19.02
N ARG A 12 7.26 -1.27 -20.26
CA ARG A 12 8.51 -1.49 -20.98
C ARG A 12 8.69 -0.51 -22.16
N PRO A 13 9.94 -0.19 -22.55
CA PRO A 13 10.22 0.47 -23.82
C PRO A 13 9.52 -0.25 -24.97
N LYS A 14 9.09 0.50 -25.99
CA LYS A 14 8.25 -0.01 -27.10
C LYS A 14 8.86 -1.23 -27.81
N SER A 15 10.18 -1.38 -27.77
CA SER A 15 10.98 -2.48 -28.33
C SER A 15 10.93 -3.79 -27.54
N GLU A 16 10.47 -3.77 -26.30
CA GLU A 16 10.49 -4.92 -25.36
C GLU A 16 9.08 -5.36 -24.95
N ARG A 17 8.06 -4.87 -25.67
CA ARG A 17 6.66 -5.23 -25.42
C ARG A 17 6.44 -6.66 -25.93
N ASP A 18 6.17 -7.56 -25.00
CA ASP A 18 5.77 -8.93 -25.31
C ASP A 18 4.24 -9.00 -25.25
N ASP A 19 3.58 -8.98 -26.41
CA ASP A 19 2.11 -9.00 -26.58
C ASP A 19 1.51 -10.41 -26.34
N SER A 20 2.08 -11.16 -25.40
CA SER A 20 1.71 -12.54 -25.08
C SER A 20 0.27 -12.74 -24.54
N GLY A 21 -0.51 -11.66 -24.41
CA GLY A 21 -1.90 -11.70 -23.92
C GLY A 21 -2.05 -12.10 -22.45
N LYS A 22 -0.95 -12.25 -21.71
CA LYS A 22 -0.98 -12.58 -20.28
C LYS A 22 -1.47 -11.39 -19.46
N GLN A 23 -2.57 -11.57 -18.75
CA GLN A 23 -3.02 -10.66 -17.71
C GLN A 23 -2.05 -10.73 -16.54
N LEU A 24 -1.54 -9.58 -16.11
CA LEU A 24 -0.76 -9.45 -14.88
C LEU A 24 -1.52 -8.57 -13.89
N GLU A 25 -1.46 -8.98 -12.63
CA GLU A 25 -1.93 -8.17 -11.51
C GLU A 25 -0.80 -7.23 -11.08
N VAL A 26 -1.11 -5.94 -10.98
CA VAL A 26 -0.13 -4.90 -10.65
C VAL A 26 -0.64 -4.01 -9.53
N ALA A 27 0.29 -3.57 -8.68
CA ALA A 27 0.07 -2.52 -7.71
C ALA A 27 0.44 -1.16 -8.37
N ILE A 28 -0.55 -0.28 -8.51
CA ILE A 28 -0.37 1.01 -9.19
C ILE A 28 -0.04 2.09 -8.15
N ARG A 29 1.06 2.81 -8.36
CA ARG A 29 1.44 4.00 -7.59
C ARG A 29 0.28 5.00 -7.45
N ASN A 30 0.17 5.66 -6.30
CA ASN A 30 -0.80 6.73 -6.02
C ASN A 30 -2.29 6.30 -6.13
N THR A 31 -2.61 5.02 -6.01
CA THR A 31 -4.01 4.56 -6.06
C THR A 31 -4.53 4.13 -4.70
N LYS A 32 -4.03 3.00 -4.19
CA LYS A 32 -4.40 2.42 -2.90
C LYS A 32 -3.13 2.00 -2.17
N GLY A 33 -3.18 2.10 -0.86
CA GLY A 33 -2.12 1.68 0.04
C GLY A 33 -2.70 1.09 1.32
N MET A 34 -1.82 0.66 2.21
CA MET A 34 -2.19 0.27 3.56
C MET A 34 -2.34 1.53 4.42
N SER A 35 -3.54 1.73 4.98
CA SER A 35 -3.80 2.82 5.92
C SER A 35 -3.10 2.58 7.25
N THR A 36 -2.37 3.58 7.69
CA THR A 36 -1.66 3.62 8.97
C THR A 36 -1.89 4.97 9.65
N SER A 37 -1.51 5.09 10.92
CA SER A 37 -1.59 6.35 11.64
C SER A 37 -0.32 6.63 12.42
N LEU A 38 0.06 7.91 12.48
CA LEU A 38 1.22 8.39 13.25
C LEU A 38 1.02 8.26 14.77
N SER A 39 -0.22 8.11 15.23
CA SER A 39 -0.53 7.96 16.66
C SER A 39 -1.75 7.10 16.89
N ILE A 40 -1.87 6.55 18.10
CA ILE A 40 -3.01 5.72 18.48
C ILE A 40 -4.33 6.52 18.53
N GLU A 41 -4.25 7.83 18.76
CA GLU A 41 -5.39 8.76 18.75
C GLU A 41 -5.97 8.94 17.36
N GLY A 42 -5.16 8.78 16.31
CA GLY A 42 -5.61 8.84 14.92
C GLY A 42 -6.39 7.61 14.46
N LEU A 43 -6.42 6.54 15.25
CA LEU A 43 -7.13 5.31 14.91
C LEU A 43 -8.64 5.41 15.21
N PRO A 44 -9.50 4.81 14.36
CA PRO A 44 -10.92 4.70 14.63
C PRO A 44 -11.20 4.02 15.99
N PRO A 45 -12.22 4.45 16.76
CA PRO A 45 -12.51 3.89 18.08
C PRO A 45 -12.60 2.37 18.11
N PHE A 46 -13.19 1.73 17.11
CA PHE A 46 -13.33 0.28 17.08
C PHE A 46 -12.01 -0.49 16.85
N ARG A 47 -10.99 0.17 16.28
CA ARG A 47 -9.64 -0.40 16.08
C ARG A 47 -8.75 -0.18 17.30
N LYS A 48 -9.02 0.85 18.12
CA LYS A 48 -8.23 1.16 19.32
C LYS A 48 -8.46 0.13 20.42
N PRO A 49 -7.44 -0.22 21.24
CA PRO A 49 -7.62 -1.03 22.43
C PRO A 49 -8.53 -0.37 23.47
N ALA A 50 -9.08 -1.16 24.39
CA ALA A 50 -9.91 -0.66 25.49
C ALA A 50 -9.21 0.40 26.35
N ALA A 51 -7.90 0.26 26.57
CA ALA A 51 -7.07 1.24 27.28
C ALA A 51 -7.07 2.65 26.64
N PHE A 52 -7.42 2.76 25.34
CA PHE A 52 -7.48 4.01 24.58
C PHE A 52 -8.92 4.37 24.17
N GLY A 53 -9.90 3.87 24.92
CA GLY A 53 -11.32 4.16 24.72
C GLY A 53 -11.93 3.50 23.49
N GLY A 54 -11.36 2.37 23.05
CA GLY A 54 -11.85 1.61 21.90
C GLY A 54 -12.39 0.22 22.23
N THR A 55 -12.74 -0.55 21.20
CA THR A 55 -13.25 -1.93 21.35
C THR A 55 -12.21 -3.01 21.04
N GLY A 56 -11.05 -2.64 20.51
CA GLY A 56 -9.91 -3.52 20.24
C GLY A 56 -10.22 -4.64 19.24
N LYS A 57 -10.90 -4.32 18.12
CA LYS A 57 -11.33 -5.33 17.14
C LYS A 57 -10.15 -6.13 16.57
N ASP A 58 -9.04 -5.47 16.31
CA ASP A 58 -7.87 -6.04 15.65
C ASP A 58 -6.62 -5.80 16.50
N SER A 59 -5.62 -6.67 16.32
CA SER A 59 -4.29 -6.42 16.90
C SER A 59 -3.68 -5.17 16.29
N LEU A 60 -2.96 -4.41 17.11
CA LEU A 60 -2.18 -3.27 16.64
C LEU A 60 -0.72 -3.67 16.47
N TRP A 61 -0.12 -3.24 15.36
CA TRP A 61 1.30 -3.35 15.10
C TRP A 61 1.89 -1.96 14.93
N GLN A 62 3.09 -1.79 15.45
CA GLN A 62 3.89 -0.59 15.25
C GLN A 62 4.93 -0.88 14.18
N ILE A 63 5.12 0.06 13.26
CA ILE A 63 6.12 0.00 12.21
C ILE A 63 6.97 1.26 12.34
N GLU A 64 8.28 1.10 12.39
CA GLU A 64 9.20 2.23 12.26
C GLU A 64 9.41 2.53 10.78
N ASP A 65 9.28 3.80 10.41
CA ASP A 65 9.35 4.28 9.03
C ASP A 65 10.70 3.97 8.35
N ILE A 66 11.77 3.85 9.13
CA ILE A 66 13.10 3.43 8.65
C ILE A 66 13.10 2.05 7.96
N HIS A 67 12.09 1.21 8.22
CA HIS A 67 11.93 -0.09 7.59
C HIS A 67 11.11 -0.02 6.30
N ILE A 68 10.46 1.11 6.00
CA ILE A 68 9.73 1.35 4.76
C ILE A 68 10.74 1.86 3.72
N THR A 69 11.37 0.92 3.01
CA THR A 69 12.45 1.19 2.06
C THR A 69 12.17 0.55 0.68
N GLY A 70 13.07 0.78 -0.28
CA GLY A 70 12.98 0.20 -1.62
C GLY A 70 11.86 0.81 -2.47
N ASP A 71 10.99 -0.05 -2.99
CA ASP A 71 9.89 0.32 -3.89
C ASP A 71 8.59 0.71 -3.16
N LEU A 72 8.64 0.82 -1.83
CA LEU A 72 7.54 1.32 -1.00
C LEU A 72 7.82 2.75 -0.52
N GLU A 73 6.75 3.49 -0.27
CA GLU A 73 6.80 4.81 0.36
C GLU A 73 5.67 4.99 1.37
N ALA A 74 5.95 5.74 2.44
CA ALA A 74 4.96 6.21 3.39
C ALA A 74 4.56 7.65 3.04
N VAL A 75 3.32 7.85 2.63
CA VAL A 75 2.80 9.16 2.23
C VAL A 75 1.82 9.64 3.28
N GLN A 76 2.14 10.74 3.96
CA GLN A 76 1.21 11.40 4.85
C GLN A 76 0.20 12.22 4.04
N ASP A 77 -1.08 11.86 4.12
CA ASP A 77 -2.17 12.53 3.39
C ASP A 77 -3.07 13.41 4.27
N SER A 78 -2.94 13.31 5.60
CA SER A 78 -3.57 14.21 6.57
C SER A 78 -2.74 14.34 7.85
N ALA A 79 -3.25 15.08 8.84
CA ALA A 79 -2.52 15.33 10.09
C ALA A 79 -2.08 14.04 10.82
N THR A 80 -2.86 12.96 10.74
CA THR A 80 -2.58 11.71 11.45
C THR A 80 -2.61 10.47 10.56
N HIS A 81 -3.11 10.55 9.32
CA HIS A 81 -3.21 9.41 8.42
C HIS A 81 -2.01 9.35 7.46
N VAL A 82 -1.46 8.14 7.34
CA VAL A 82 -0.34 7.82 6.45
C VAL A 82 -0.72 6.60 5.64
N SER A 83 -0.49 6.66 4.34
CA SER A 83 -0.70 5.56 3.43
C SER A 83 0.65 4.96 3.04
N ILE A 84 0.88 3.68 3.37
CA ILE A 84 2.02 2.92 2.85
C ILE A 84 1.62 2.40 1.47
N MET A 85 2.34 2.79 0.42
CA MET A 85 1.95 2.51 -0.96
C MET A 85 3.17 2.27 -1.85
N PRO A 86 3.01 1.69 -3.05
CA PRO A 86 4.14 1.47 -3.94
C PRO A 86 4.59 2.81 -4.54
N LYS A 87 5.90 3.04 -4.53
CA LYS A 87 6.58 4.21 -5.10
C LYS A 87 6.63 4.17 -6.64
N VAL A 88 6.55 2.97 -7.20
CA VAL A 88 6.52 2.69 -8.64
C VAL A 88 5.42 1.70 -8.95
N THR A 89 4.89 1.69 -10.18
CA THR A 89 3.99 0.61 -10.59
C THR A 89 4.77 -0.69 -10.68
N MET A 90 4.35 -1.72 -9.93
CA MET A 90 5.06 -2.99 -9.81
C MET A 90 4.09 -4.17 -9.86
N LEU A 91 4.61 -5.40 -9.99
CA LEU A 91 3.77 -6.60 -9.95
C LEU A 91 3.17 -6.76 -8.56
N LEU A 92 1.93 -7.25 -8.48
CA LEU A 92 1.25 -7.43 -7.20
C LEU A 92 2.02 -8.39 -6.29
N GLU A 93 2.59 -9.46 -6.85
CA GLU A 93 3.42 -10.43 -6.11
C GLU A 93 4.64 -9.78 -5.44
N GLN A 94 5.21 -8.74 -6.06
CA GLN A 94 6.33 -7.99 -5.51
C GLN A 94 5.90 -6.99 -4.43
N TYR A 95 4.63 -6.56 -4.48
CA TYR A 95 4.06 -5.64 -3.50
C TYR A 95 3.60 -6.36 -2.22
N GLU A 96 3.15 -7.61 -2.33
CA GLU A 96 2.64 -8.42 -1.21
C GLU A 96 3.69 -9.34 -0.55
N GLY A 97 4.83 -9.57 -1.22
CA GLY A 97 5.92 -10.44 -0.74
C GLY A 97 6.93 -9.74 0.15
#